data_AF-A0A091MML7-F1
#
_entry.id   AF-A0A091MML7-F1
#
_cell.length_a   1.000
_cell.length_b   1.000
_cell.length_c   1.000
_cell.angle_alpha   90.00
_cell.angle_beta   90.00
_cell.angle_gamma   90.00
#
_symmetry.space_group_name_H-M   'P 1'
#
loop_
_entity.id
_entity.type
_entity.pdbx_description
1 polymer ?
#
loop_
_entity_poly.entity_id
_entity_poly.type
_entity_poly.pdbx_seq_one_letter_code
_entity_poly.pdbx_strand_id
1 'polypeptide(L)'
;AGRLVGALDAVLDSNARVAPFRILLQVPGSQVYSAIACGATAEEINQHWEWLEQNLLHTLSVFDNKEDIVSFVKGKVKALIAEETSSKLAEQEEDPEKFRDALVKFESRFNFPEAEKLITYYSCCCWKGKVPRQGWLYLSINHLCFYSFFLGKELKLIIPWVEVQKLERTSNVFMTDTVRVTTANKERDFSTFLNITEAFRIMEQLADVTLRRLLDNEIFELDPGLQDPTQITKRDLEARAQNEFFRAFFRLPRKEKLHEVVDCSLWTPFSRCHTVGRMYTSDSYICFASKENGCCNVIIPLREVISIEKMEDTSLLPNPIIVSIRSKTAFQFIELKDRDTLVENLLQRLKEVNSSNSVHCNNLQNNNQVLISLSLISLSLCLLSSCSSISSLSLGDDLYKVLSKTFPPEREQIKESLWDDHFVEYGRTVCMFRTEKIRKLVAMGIPESLRGKLWLLFSDAETDLASHPGYYVHLVETSMGKCCMATEEIERDLHRSLPEHPAFQSEPGIAALRRVLTAYAHRNPKIGYCQSMNILTSVLLLYAKEEEAFWLLVAVCERMLPDYFNHRVIG
;
A
#
# COMPACT_ATOMS: atom_id res chain seq x y z
N ALA A 1 -36.46 -3.17 20.58
CA ALA A 1 -35.73 -2.87 21.84
C ALA A 1 -34.91 -1.56 21.81
N GLY A 2 -34.77 -0.87 20.67
CA GLY A 2 -33.85 0.28 20.52
C GLY A 2 -34.32 1.66 21.01
N ARG A 3 -35.57 1.82 21.49
CA ARG A 3 -36.07 3.13 21.98
C ARG A 3 -35.97 3.33 23.50
N LEU A 4 -35.83 2.25 24.28
CA LEU A 4 -35.65 2.36 25.73
C LEU A 4 -34.18 2.64 26.13
N VAL A 5 -33.23 2.23 25.28
CA VAL A 5 -31.79 2.35 25.55
C VAL A 5 -31.31 3.79 25.40
N GLY A 6 -31.78 4.53 24.39
CA GLY A 6 -31.42 5.95 24.22
C GLY A 6 -31.96 6.87 25.33
N ALA A 7 -33.07 6.51 25.99
CA ALA A 7 -33.56 7.23 27.16
C ALA A 7 -32.80 6.87 28.44
N LEU A 8 -32.24 5.66 28.51
CA LEU A 8 -31.42 5.21 29.63
C LEU A 8 -29.96 5.71 29.53
N ASP A 9 -29.43 5.88 28.31
CA ASP A 9 -28.15 6.53 28.04
C ASP A 9 -28.13 7.97 28.54
N ALA A 10 -29.23 8.73 28.41
CA ALA A 10 -29.35 10.08 28.97
C ALA A 10 -29.40 10.10 30.52
N VAL A 11 -29.71 8.97 31.16
CA VAL A 11 -29.83 8.83 32.62
C VAL A 11 -28.58 8.19 33.24
N LEU A 12 -27.83 7.40 32.46
CA LEU A 12 -26.68 6.62 32.91
C LEU A 12 -25.34 7.10 32.35
N ASP A 13 -25.32 8.15 31.51
CA ASP A 13 -24.09 8.84 31.15
C ASP A 13 -23.44 9.39 32.42
N SER A 14 -22.31 8.78 32.74
CA SER A 14 -21.61 8.87 34.00
C SER A 14 -20.91 10.22 34.19
N ASN A 15 -21.67 11.29 34.40
CA ASN A 15 -21.26 12.45 35.20
C ASN A 15 -21.24 12.14 36.73
N ALA A 16 -21.43 10.87 37.10
CA ALA A 16 -21.68 10.40 38.46
C ALA A 16 -20.54 9.58 39.10
N ARG A 17 -19.28 9.70 38.63
CA ARG A 17 -18.17 9.71 39.61
C ARG A 17 -17.98 11.17 39.98
N VAL A 18 -18.68 11.59 41.03
CA VAL A 18 -18.51 12.93 41.57
C VAL A 18 -17.10 12.99 42.14
N ALA A 19 -16.17 13.59 41.38
CA ALA A 19 -14.89 14.02 41.92
C ALA A 19 -15.16 14.74 43.25
N PRO A 20 -14.48 14.38 44.35
CA PRO A 20 -14.80 14.87 45.69
C PRO A 20 -14.74 16.40 45.77
N PHE A 21 -13.97 17.03 44.88
CA PHE A 21 -13.86 18.48 44.76
C PHE A 21 -14.28 18.96 43.37
N ARG A 22 -15.03 20.05 43.31
CA ARG A 22 -15.56 20.65 42.08
C ARG A 22 -15.57 22.16 42.19
N ILE A 23 -15.24 22.83 41.09
CA ILE A 23 -15.48 24.26 40.92
C ILE A 23 -16.75 24.43 40.09
N LEU A 24 -17.73 25.12 40.66
CA LEU A 24 -19.03 25.36 40.04
C LEU A 24 -19.16 26.84 39.66
N LEU A 25 -19.53 27.08 38.41
CA LEU A 25 -19.95 28.39 37.94
C LEU A 25 -21.44 28.57 38.26
N GLN A 26 -21.75 29.56 39.09
CA GLN A 26 -23.11 29.98 39.40
C GLN A 26 -23.36 31.38 38.88
N VAL A 27 -24.40 31.54 38.07
CA VAL A 27 -24.86 32.86 37.60
C VAL A 27 -25.88 33.43 38.57
N PRO A 28 -25.76 34.70 39.00
CA PRO A 28 -26.74 35.34 39.88
C PRO A 28 -28.14 35.37 39.23
N GLY A 29 -29.06 34.56 39.77
CA GLY A 29 -30.44 34.40 39.29
C GLY A 29 -30.74 33.06 38.59
N SER A 30 -29.72 32.25 38.29
CA SER A 30 -29.89 30.89 37.75
C SER A 30 -29.95 29.85 38.86
N GLN A 31 -30.88 28.90 38.77
CA GLN A 31 -30.90 27.71 39.64
C GLN A 31 -29.97 26.59 39.15
N VAL A 32 -29.32 26.77 38.00
CA VAL A 32 -28.48 25.77 37.37
C VAL A 32 -27.00 26.10 37.59
N TYR A 33 -26.26 25.15 38.14
CA TYR A 33 -24.81 25.21 38.31
C TYR A 33 -24.13 24.49 37.15
N SER A 34 -23.06 25.07 36.58
CA SER A 34 -22.21 24.39 35.61
C SER A 34 -20.88 24.02 36.25
N ALA A 35 -20.51 22.75 36.25
CA ALA A 35 -19.17 22.33 36.67
C ALA A 35 -18.14 22.79 35.62
N ILE A 36 -17.11 23.51 36.07
CA ILE A 36 -16.04 24.04 35.20
C ILE A 36 -14.68 23.40 35.49
N ALA A 37 -14.49 22.81 36.66
CA ALA A 37 -13.35 21.96 36.99
C ALA A 37 -13.75 20.90 38.04
N CYS A 38 -13.06 19.76 38.02
CA CYS A 38 -13.22 18.65 38.94
C CYS A 38 -11.83 18.17 39.39
N GLY A 39 -11.65 17.82 40.66
CA GLY A 39 -10.36 17.37 41.20
C GLY A 39 -10.53 16.18 42.13
N ALA A 40 -9.54 15.28 42.12
CA ALA A 40 -9.49 14.12 43.01
C ALA A 40 -8.96 14.52 44.40
N THR A 41 -8.17 15.59 44.49
CA THR A 41 -7.58 16.11 45.73
C THR A 41 -7.87 17.60 45.92
N ALA A 42 -7.75 18.08 47.17
CA ALA A 42 -7.93 19.49 47.49
C ALA A 42 -6.79 20.37 46.95
N GLU A 43 -5.58 19.82 46.85
CA GLU A 43 -4.42 20.55 46.30
C GLU A 43 -4.60 20.82 44.80
N GLU A 44 -5.03 19.81 44.05
CA GLU A 44 -5.32 19.89 42.62
C GLU A 44 -6.45 20.91 42.32
N ILE A 45 -7.56 20.85 43.06
CA ILE A 45 -8.67 21.78 42.82
C ILE A 45 -8.31 23.23 43.18
N ASN A 46 -7.44 23.44 44.17
CA ASN A 46 -6.97 24.76 44.54
C ASN A 46 -6.07 25.37 43.47
N GLN A 47 -5.21 24.58 42.82
CA GLN A 47 -4.44 25.05 41.66
C GLN A 47 -5.34 25.49 40.51
N HIS A 48 -6.41 24.73 40.22
CA HIS A 48 -7.40 25.14 39.22
C HIS A 48 -8.14 26.43 39.62
N TRP A 49 -8.43 26.62 40.91
CA TRP A 49 -9.06 27.84 41.42
C TRP A 49 -8.13 29.06 41.30
N GLU A 50 -6.89 28.94 41.74
CA GLU A 50 -5.88 30.02 41.64
C GLU A 50 -5.67 30.44 40.19
N TRP A 51 -5.64 29.48 39.25
CA TRP A 51 -5.52 29.78 37.84
C TRP A 51 -6.74 30.54 37.31
N LEU A 52 -7.97 30.12 37.65
CA LEU A 52 -9.21 30.82 37.27
C LEU A 52 -9.25 32.24 37.85
N GLU A 53 -8.78 32.41 39.08
CA GLU A 53 -8.73 33.70 39.77
C GLU A 53 -7.79 34.67 39.08
N GLN A 54 -6.59 34.22 38.72
CA GLN A 54 -5.59 35.05 38.04
C GLN A 54 -5.98 35.38 36.60
N ASN A 55 -6.55 34.41 35.86
CA ASN A 55 -6.69 34.51 34.41
C ASN A 55 -8.10 34.86 33.91
N LEU A 56 -9.15 34.58 34.68
CA LEU A 56 -10.54 34.80 34.24
C LEU A 56 -11.29 35.81 35.09
N LEU A 57 -11.14 35.80 36.42
CA LEU A 57 -12.00 36.60 37.32
C LEU A 57 -12.03 38.10 36.97
N HIS A 58 -10.87 38.66 36.61
CA HIS A 58 -10.73 40.07 36.24
C HIS A 58 -11.41 40.42 34.90
N THR A 59 -11.59 39.44 34.00
CA THR A 59 -12.25 39.63 32.70
C THR A 59 -13.77 39.50 32.81
N LEU A 60 -14.27 38.78 33.82
CA LEU A 60 -15.72 38.55 34.00
C LEU A 60 -16.48 39.84 34.34
N SER A 61 -15.83 40.82 34.99
CA SER A 61 -16.44 42.11 35.34
C SER A 61 -16.70 43.02 34.13
N VAL A 62 -16.20 42.67 32.94
CA VAL A 62 -16.35 43.44 31.70
C VAL A 62 -17.67 43.10 30.97
N PHE A 63 -18.29 41.97 31.29
CA PHE A 63 -19.51 41.51 30.62
C PHE A 63 -20.77 42.03 31.32
N ASP A 64 -21.57 42.80 30.59
CA ASP A 64 -22.88 43.27 31.06
C ASP A 64 -23.97 42.19 30.98
N ASN A 65 -23.82 41.25 30.04
CA ASN A 65 -24.76 40.15 29.82
C ASN A 65 -24.27 38.86 30.49
N LYS A 66 -25.15 38.30 31.33
CA LYS A 66 -24.87 37.13 32.16
C LYS A 66 -24.73 35.83 31.38
N GLU A 67 -25.38 35.70 30.22
CA GLU A 67 -25.23 34.52 29.36
C GLU A 67 -23.87 34.51 28.65
N ASP A 68 -23.35 35.70 28.33
CA ASP A 68 -22.05 35.87 27.68
C ASP A 68 -20.89 35.52 28.62
N ILE A 69 -21.06 35.73 29.94
CA ILE A 69 -20.12 35.26 30.97
C ILE A 69 -20.00 33.74 30.93
N VAL A 70 -21.13 33.02 30.83
CA VAL A 70 -21.14 31.56 30.83
C VAL A 70 -20.51 31.00 29.56
N SER A 71 -20.86 31.57 28.39
CA SER A 71 -20.30 31.15 27.11
C SER A 71 -18.80 31.44 27.04
N PHE A 72 -18.37 32.61 27.55
CA PHE A 72 -16.95 33.00 27.62
C PHE A 72 -16.13 32.08 28.53
N VAL A 73 -16.56 31.84 29.77
CA VAL A 73 -15.85 30.96 30.72
C VAL A 73 -15.77 29.54 30.15
N LYS A 74 -16.88 28.99 29.64
CA LYS A 74 -16.88 27.67 29.01
C LYS A 74 -15.98 27.63 27.78
N GLY A 75 -15.99 28.68 26.95
CA GLY A 75 -15.13 28.79 25.77
C GLY A 75 -13.65 28.85 26.13
N LYS A 76 -13.27 29.64 27.13
CA LYS A 76 -11.87 29.78 27.57
C LYS A 76 -11.31 28.53 28.23
N VAL A 77 -12.08 27.89 29.13
CA VAL A 77 -11.67 26.62 29.74
C VAL A 77 -11.51 25.53 28.67
N LYS A 78 -12.44 25.45 27.71
CA LYS A 78 -12.31 24.55 26.56
C LYS A 78 -11.09 24.86 25.69
N ALA A 79 -10.77 26.14 25.49
CA ALA A 79 -9.61 26.56 24.70
C ALA A 79 -8.27 26.22 25.37
N LEU A 80 -8.20 26.22 26.70
CA LEU A 80 -6.97 25.85 27.44
C LEU A 80 -6.73 24.35 27.47
N ILE A 81 -7.78 23.57 27.70
CA ILE A 81 -7.75 22.11 27.47
C ILE A 81 -7.32 21.84 26.02
N ALA A 82 -7.66 22.74 25.10
CA ALA A 82 -7.27 22.62 23.71
C ALA A 82 -5.80 22.94 23.41
N GLU A 83 -5.16 23.80 24.21
CA GLU A 83 -3.78 24.25 24.04
C GLU A 83 -2.77 23.30 24.68
N GLU A 84 -3.15 22.59 25.75
CA GLU A 84 -2.21 21.88 26.61
C GLU A 84 -1.87 20.44 26.18
N THR A 85 -2.65 19.77 25.31
CA THR A 85 -2.42 18.32 25.05
C THR A 85 -2.37 17.82 23.60
N SER A 86 -3.02 18.39 22.57
CA SER A 86 -3.05 17.75 21.22
C SER A 86 -3.70 18.51 20.05
N SER A 87 -3.42 19.80 19.84
CA SER A 87 -4.12 20.57 18.77
C SER A 87 -3.95 19.98 17.36
N LYS A 88 -2.76 19.54 16.97
CA LYS A 88 -2.47 19.16 15.57
C LYS A 88 -3.10 17.85 15.09
N LEU A 89 -3.47 16.94 16.01
CA LEU A 89 -3.96 15.60 15.66
C LEU A 89 -5.48 15.56 15.53
N ALA A 90 -6.18 16.22 16.45
CA ALA A 90 -7.64 16.31 16.41
C ALA A 90 -8.14 17.13 15.21
N GLU A 91 -7.39 18.14 14.78
CA GLU A 91 -7.71 18.96 13.59
C GLU A 91 -7.80 18.13 12.28
N GLN A 92 -7.21 16.94 12.25
CA GLN A 92 -7.20 16.05 11.09
C GLN A 92 -8.31 14.99 11.12
N GLU A 93 -9.17 14.96 12.14
CA GLU A 93 -10.28 14.01 12.22
C GLU A 93 -11.59 14.63 11.70
N GLU A 94 -12.53 13.79 11.26
CA GLU A 94 -13.84 14.26 10.75
C GLU A 94 -14.64 15.03 11.81
N ASP A 95 -14.45 14.67 13.09
CA ASP A 95 -15.06 15.34 14.25
C ASP A 95 -13.99 15.60 15.32
N PRO A 96 -13.27 16.74 15.20
CA PRO A 96 -12.20 17.11 16.11
C PRO A 96 -12.66 17.18 17.58
N GLU A 97 -13.89 17.62 17.84
CA GLU A 97 -14.40 17.78 19.20
C GLU A 97 -14.60 16.42 19.88
N LYS A 98 -15.26 15.47 19.21
CA LYS A 98 -15.46 14.12 19.78
C LYS A 98 -14.15 13.36 19.96
N PHE A 99 -13.20 13.54 19.04
CA PHE A 99 -11.89 12.89 19.15
C PHE A 99 -11.10 13.42 20.36
N ARG A 100 -11.17 14.72 20.65
CA ARG A 100 -10.54 15.31 21.85
C ARG A 100 -11.12 14.75 23.13
N ASP A 101 -12.44 14.65 23.22
CA ASP A 101 -13.11 14.04 24.37
C ASP A 101 -12.68 12.58 24.57
N ALA A 102 -12.49 11.84 23.48
CA ALA A 102 -11.99 10.47 23.52
C ALA A 102 -10.52 10.40 23.97
N LEU A 103 -9.68 11.35 23.55
CA LEU A 103 -8.27 11.44 23.94
C LEU A 103 -8.12 11.70 25.44
N VAL A 104 -8.82 12.70 25.99
CA VAL A 104 -8.79 13.00 27.43
C VAL A 104 -9.28 11.79 28.24
N LYS A 105 -10.32 11.09 27.75
CA LYS A 105 -10.79 9.84 28.36
C LYS A 105 -9.75 8.72 28.27
N PHE A 106 -8.99 8.64 27.19
CA PHE A 106 -7.93 7.65 27.02
C PHE A 106 -6.78 7.90 27.99
N GLU A 107 -6.26 9.13 28.04
CA GLU A 107 -5.15 9.52 28.92
C GLU A 107 -5.50 9.32 30.40
N SER A 108 -6.65 9.85 30.83
CA SER A 108 -7.12 9.72 32.22
C SER A 108 -7.39 8.27 32.64
N ARG A 109 -7.86 7.41 31.73
CA ARG A 109 -8.21 6.02 32.06
C ARG A 109 -7.02 5.10 32.05
N PHE A 110 -6.10 5.27 31.11
CA PHE A 110 -5.02 4.30 30.89
C PHE A 110 -3.68 4.72 31.45
N ASN A 111 -3.43 6.03 31.62
CA ASN A 111 -2.24 6.60 32.26
C ASN A 111 -0.93 6.08 31.65
N PHE A 112 -0.83 6.14 30.32
CA PHE A 112 0.38 5.78 29.59
C PHE A 112 1.44 6.89 29.65
N PRO A 113 2.73 6.58 29.41
CA PRO A 113 3.77 7.59 29.20
C PRO A 113 3.43 8.50 28.00
N GLU A 114 3.97 9.72 27.96
CA GLU A 114 3.74 10.73 26.89
C GLU A 114 4.02 10.22 25.46
N ALA A 115 4.74 9.10 25.30
CA ALA A 115 5.03 8.47 24.01
C ALA A 115 3.85 7.65 23.42
N GLU A 116 2.82 7.31 24.19
CA GLU A 116 1.69 6.51 23.71
C GLU A 116 0.57 7.41 23.15
N LYS A 117 0.46 7.43 21.83
CA LYS A 117 -0.50 8.27 21.12
C LYS A 117 -1.73 7.46 20.69
N LEU A 118 -2.92 8.02 20.94
CA LEU A 118 -4.19 7.50 20.45
C LEU A 118 -4.29 7.71 18.93
N ILE A 119 -4.62 6.65 18.19
CA ILE A 119 -4.83 6.69 16.74
C ILE A 119 -6.31 6.81 16.42
N THR A 120 -7.14 5.97 17.03
CA THR A 120 -8.58 5.99 16.79
C THR A 120 -9.35 5.27 17.90
N TYR A 121 -10.67 5.41 17.92
CA TYR A 121 -11.54 4.77 18.90
C TYR A 121 -12.86 4.32 18.27
N TYR A 122 -13.42 3.23 18.80
CA TYR A 122 -14.65 2.62 18.31
C TYR A 122 -15.57 2.25 19.49
N SER A 123 -16.87 2.50 19.35
CA SER A 123 -17.88 1.92 20.26
C SER A 123 -18.07 0.45 19.91
N CYS A 124 -17.97 -0.44 20.90
CA CYS A 124 -18.15 -1.88 20.70
C CYS A 124 -18.51 -2.61 22.00
N CYS A 125 -18.88 -3.88 21.88
CA CYS A 125 -19.02 -4.80 23.01
C CYS A 125 -17.77 -5.66 23.15
N CYS A 126 -17.21 -5.77 24.35
CA CYS A 126 -16.24 -6.82 24.68
C CYS A 126 -16.94 -7.98 25.38
N TRP A 127 -16.67 -9.20 24.92
CA TRP A 127 -17.26 -10.41 25.47
C TRP A 127 -16.32 -11.08 26.46
N LYS A 128 -16.86 -11.38 27.65
CA LYS A 128 -16.20 -12.26 28.63
C LYS A 128 -17.13 -13.45 28.88
N GLY A 129 -16.92 -14.53 28.13
CA GLY A 129 -17.88 -15.64 28.07
C GLY A 129 -19.16 -15.23 27.36
N LYS A 130 -20.33 -15.49 27.96
CA LYS A 130 -21.65 -15.16 27.36
C LYS A 130 -22.20 -13.76 27.68
N VAL A 131 -21.43 -12.94 28.40
CA VAL A 131 -21.89 -11.62 28.85
C VAL A 131 -21.21 -10.53 28.03
N PRO A 132 -21.96 -9.78 27.19
CA PRO A 132 -21.44 -8.63 26.49
C PRO A 132 -21.30 -7.45 27.45
N ARG A 133 -20.19 -6.74 27.34
CA ARG A 133 -19.96 -5.48 28.06
C ARG A 133 -19.77 -4.38 27.02
N GLN A 134 -20.77 -3.51 26.89
CA GLN A 134 -20.69 -2.34 26.02
C GLN A 134 -19.64 -1.38 26.56
N GLY A 135 -18.81 -0.86 25.67
CA GLY A 135 -17.75 0.07 26.02
C GLY A 135 -17.11 0.69 24.79
N TRP A 136 -15.88 1.17 25.01
CA TRP A 136 -15.09 1.85 24.00
C TRP A 136 -13.76 1.14 23.84
N LEU A 137 -13.43 0.83 22.60
CA LEU A 137 -12.14 0.34 22.14
C LEU A 137 -11.31 1.55 21.70
N TYR A 138 -10.13 1.70 22.28
CA TYR A 138 -9.14 2.71 21.96
C TYR A 138 -7.94 2.00 21.34
N LEU A 139 -7.55 2.42 20.14
CA LEU A 139 -6.40 1.88 19.43
C LEU A 139 -5.29 2.93 19.45
N SER A 140 -4.20 2.62 20.11
CA SER A 140 -2.99 3.44 20.15
C SER A 140 -1.86 2.75 19.38
N ILE A 141 -0.72 3.43 19.25
CA ILE A 141 0.41 2.93 18.44
C ILE A 141 0.86 1.56 18.92
N ASN A 142 1.00 1.34 20.23
CA ASN A 142 1.57 0.11 20.78
C ASN A 142 0.54 -0.77 21.48
N HIS A 143 -0.66 -0.25 21.76
CA HIS A 143 -1.66 -0.96 22.55
C HIS A 143 -3.07 -0.94 21.94
N LEU A 144 -3.78 -2.04 22.18
CA LEU A 144 -5.22 -2.16 22.09
C LEU A 144 -5.79 -2.02 23.50
N CYS A 145 -6.63 -1.01 23.71
CA CYS A 145 -7.20 -0.68 25.01
C CYS A 145 -8.73 -0.75 24.96
N PHE A 146 -9.37 -1.35 25.96
CA PHE A 146 -10.83 -1.36 26.05
C PHE A 146 -11.29 -0.95 27.45
N TYR A 147 -12.30 -0.09 27.49
CA TYR A 147 -12.93 0.36 28.72
C TYR A 147 -14.45 0.19 28.66
N SER A 148 -15.01 -0.43 29.69
CA SER A 148 -16.45 -0.53 29.92
C SER A 148 -16.76 -0.30 31.39
N PHE A 149 -17.85 0.41 31.67
CA PHE A 149 -18.41 0.53 33.00
C PHE A 149 -19.88 0.16 32.94
N PHE A 150 -20.25 -0.97 33.53
CA PHE A 150 -21.63 -1.46 33.51
C PHE A 150 -22.02 -2.00 34.88
N LEU A 151 -23.15 -1.50 35.42
CA LEU A 151 -23.70 -1.88 36.73
C LEU A 151 -22.67 -1.81 37.88
N GLY A 152 -21.92 -0.70 37.95
CA GLY A 152 -20.92 -0.49 39.00
C GLY A 152 -19.63 -1.31 38.84
N LYS A 153 -19.54 -2.16 37.80
CA LYS A 153 -18.34 -2.96 37.51
C LYS A 153 -17.55 -2.34 36.37
N GLU A 154 -16.34 -1.90 36.69
CA GLU A 154 -15.36 -1.43 35.73
C GLU A 154 -14.63 -2.61 35.08
N LEU A 155 -14.47 -2.56 33.76
CA LEU A 155 -13.62 -3.44 32.98
C LEU A 155 -12.64 -2.57 32.20
N LYS A 156 -11.36 -2.67 32.56
CA LYS A 156 -10.23 -2.07 31.86
C LYS A 156 -9.36 -3.19 31.29
N LEU A 157 -9.10 -3.14 29.98
CA LEU A 157 -8.27 -4.09 29.25
C LEU A 157 -7.19 -3.30 28.51
N ILE A 158 -5.94 -3.75 28.62
CA ILE A 158 -4.79 -3.24 27.87
C ILE A 158 -4.09 -4.47 27.31
N ILE A 159 -3.93 -4.52 25.99
CA ILE A 159 -3.25 -5.59 25.28
C ILE A 159 -2.18 -4.92 24.40
N PRO A 160 -0.88 -5.12 24.66
CA PRO A 160 0.16 -4.70 23.74
C PRO A 160 0.03 -5.43 22.41
N TRP A 161 0.22 -4.74 21.27
CA TRP A 161 0.16 -5.38 19.95
C TRP A 161 1.16 -6.53 19.80
N VAL A 162 2.31 -6.43 20.49
CA VAL A 162 3.35 -7.46 20.56
C VAL A 162 2.86 -8.80 21.12
N GLU A 163 1.83 -8.78 21.97
CA GLU A 163 1.25 -9.98 22.58
C GLU A 163 0.14 -10.61 21.72
N VAL A 164 -0.29 -9.93 20.65
CA VAL A 164 -1.34 -10.41 19.76
C VAL A 164 -0.76 -11.46 18.83
N GLN A 165 -1.16 -12.71 19.02
CA GLN A 165 -0.73 -13.84 18.20
C GLN A 165 -1.62 -14.03 16.97
N LYS A 166 -2.91 -13.72 17.12
CA LYS A 166 -3.91 -13.94 16.08
C LYS A 166 -5.01 -12.90 16.16
N LEU A 167 -5.37 -12.35 15.01
CA LEU A 167 -6.47 -11.41 14.84
C LEU A 167 -7.38 -11.93 13.72
N GLU A 168 -8.65 -12.21 14.03
CA GLU A 168 -9.58 -12.83 13.08
C GLU A 168 -10.97 -12.20 13.11
N ARG A 169 -11.65 -12.22 11.97
CA ARG A 169 -13.10 -11.98 11.89
C ARG A 169 -13.83 -13.30 12.01
N THR A 170 -14.65 -13.44 13.04
CA THR A 170 -15.47 -14.63 13.28
C THR A 170 -16.94 -14.30 13.26
N SER A 171 -17.76 -15.26 12.82
CA SER A 171 -19.21 -15.18 12.86
C SER A 171 -19.76 -16.51 13.32
N ASN A 172 -20.57 -16.48 14.39
CA ASN A 172 -21.22 -17.66 14.97
C ASN A 172 -22.74 -17.46 14.97
N VAL A 173 -23.50 -18.55 15.12
CA VAL A 173 -24.98 -18.53 15.10
C VAL A 173 -25.59 -17.54 16.10
N PHE A 174 -24.90 -17.25 17.20
CA PHE A 174 -25.34 -16.30 18.24
C PHE A 174 -24.70 -14.91 18.12
N MET A 175 -23.67 -14.73 17.29
CA MET A 175 -22.92 -13.48 17.15
C MET A 175 -22.53 -13.26 15.70
N THR A 176 -23.17 -12.29 15.05
CA THR A 176 -22.79 -11.84 13.71
C THR A 176 -21.66 -10.82 13.83
N ASP A 177 -20.61 -10.99 13.02
CA ASP A 177 -19.51 -10.04 12.86
C ASP A 177 -18.77 -9.67 14.16
N THR A 178 -17.86 -10.55 14.57
CA THR A 178 -16.98 -10.36 15.73
C THR A 178 -15.52 -10.27 15.31
N VAL A 179 -14.75 -9.45 16.02
CA VAL A 179 -13.28 -9.43 15.93
C VAL A 179 -12.72 -10.18 17.13
N ARG A 180 -12.02 -11.28 16.88
CA ARG A 180 -11.35 -12.08 17.90
C ARG A 180 -9.88 -11.70 17.98
N VAL A 181 -9.45 -11.29 19.17
CA VAL A 181 -8.05 -11.04 19.52
C VAL A 181 -7.55 -12.19 20.40
N THR A 182 -6.55 -12.91 19.92
CA THR A 182 -5.92 -14.03 20.63
C THR A 182 -4.54 -13.62 21.11
N THR A 183 -4.30 -13.71 22.41
CA THR A 183 -2.98 -13.60 23.03
C THR A 183 -2.58 -14.95 23.61
N ALA A 184 -1.30 -15.11 23.99
CA ALA A 184 -0.76 -16.37 24.51
C ALA A 184 -1.59 -17.01 25.63
N ASN A 185 -2.29 -16.19 26.41
CA ASN A 185 -3.02 -16.65 27.60
C ASN A 185 -4.55 -16.53 27.47
N LYS A 186 -5.08 -15.74 26.52
CA LYS A 186 -6.49 -15.32 26.52
C LYS A 186 -7.01 -15.01 25.12
N GLU A 187 -8.27 -15.35 24.88
CA GLU A 187 -9.06 -14.87 23.74
C GLU A 187 -10.06 -13.78 24.19
N ARG A 188 -10.25 -12.77 23.34
CA ARG A 188 -11.19 -11.68 23.55
C ARG A 188 -11.96 -11.39 22.27
N ASP A 189 -13.28 -11.48 22.35
CA ASP A 189 -14.18 -11.18 21.24
C ASP A 189 -14.74 -9.78 21.40
N PHE A 190 -14.72 -9.02 20.32
CA PHE A 190 -15.33 -7.70 20.21
C PHE A 190 -16.43 -7.72 19.14
N SER A 191 -17.57 -7.09 19.39
CA SER A 191 -18.70 -7.08 18.45
C SER A 191 -19.39 -5.72 18.40
N THR A 192 -20.41 -5.60 17.55
CA THR A 192 -21.32 -4.44 17.54
C THR A 192 -20.58 -3.14 17.18
N PHE A 193 -19.61 -3.25 16.28
CA PHE A 193 -18.96 -2.10 15.67
C PHE A 193 -19.92 -1.44 14.67
N LEU A 194 -19.87 -0.10 14.57
CA LEU A 194 -20.54 0.63 13.49
C LEU A 194 -19.96 0.25 12.12
N ASN A 195 -18.62 0.17 12.04
CA ASN A 195 -17.89 -0.26 10.85
C ASN A 195 -16.79 -1.26 11.25
N ILE A 196 -17.15 -2.55 11.32
CA ILE A 196 -16.21 -3.62 11.69
C ILE A 196 -15.06 -3.75 10.68
N THR A 197 -15.32 -3.52 9.40
CA THR A 197 -14.32 -3.70 8.35
C THR A 197 -13.19 -2.68 8.48
N GLU A 198 -13.53 -1.42 8.76
CA GLU A 198 -12.55 -0.38 9.04
C GLU A 198 -11.79 -0.65 10.35
N ALA A 199 -12.50 -0.93 11.44
CA ALA A 199 -11.87 -1.20 12.74
C ALA A 199 -10.88 -2.37 12.64
N PHE A 200 -11.28 -3.48 12.02
CA PHE A 200 -10.44 -4.65 11.82
C PHE A 200 -9.19 -4.32 10.99
N ARG A 201 -9.34 -3.56 9.90
CA ARG A 201 -8.22 -3.16 9.04
C ARG A 201 -7.20 -2.29 9.77
N ILE A 202 -7.65 -1.36 10.61
CA ILE A 202 -6.75 -0.54 11.43
C ILE A 202 -6.03 -1.40 12.48
N MET A 203 -6.73 -2.33 13.13
CA MET A 203 -6.12 -3.27 14.07
C MET A 203 -5.04 -4.14 13.41
N GLU A 204 -5.29 -4.66 12.20
CA GLU A 204 -4.29 -5.42 11.42
C GLU A 204 -3.05 -4.57 11.11
N GLN A 205 -3.24 -3.34 10.66
CA GLN A 205 -2.14 -2.44 10.32
C GLN A 205 -1.31 -2.07 11.55
N LEU A 206 -1.92 -1.80 12.69
CA LEU A 206 -1.20 -1.50 13.94
C LEU A 206 -0.41 -2.69 14.46
N ALA A 207 -0.98 -3.90 14.38
CA ALA A 207 -0.29 -5.14 14.74
C ALA A 207 0.92 -5.38 13.82
N ASP A 208 0.74 -5.25 12.50
CA ASP A 208 1.82 -5.42 11.51
C ASP A 208 2.93 -4.37 11.66
N VAL A 209 2.59 -3.08 11.84
CA VAL A 209 3.58 -2.02 12.12
C VAL A 209 4.40 -2.35 13.36
N THR A 210 3.73 -2.77 14.42
CA THR A 210 4.40 -3.08 15.70
C THR A 210 5.34 -4.28 15.54
N LEU A 211 4.89 -5.35 14.87
CA LEU A 211 5.72 -6.52 14.61
C LEU A 211 6.93 -6.17 13.75
N ARG A 212 6.75 -5.42 12.65
CA ARG A 212 7.86 -5.01 11.77
C ARG A 212 8.89 -4.15 12.48
N ARG A 213 8.49 -3.30 13.43
CA ARG A 213 9.41 -2.50 14.24
C ARG A 213 10.27 -3.34 15.19
N LEU A 214 9.75 -4.48 15.63
CA LEU A 214 10.45 -5.38 16.54
C LEU A 214 11.34 -6.38 15.82
N LEU A 215 11.00 -6.75 14.59
CA LEU A 215 11.82 -7.59 13.73
C LEU A 215 12.94 -6.72 13.14
N ASP A 216 14.20 -6.97 13.53
CA ASP A 216 15.42 -6.24 13.12
C ASP A 216 15.31 -5.55 11.75
N ASN A 217 15.50 -4.22 11.75
CA ASN A 217 15.36 -3.28 10.63
C ASN A 217 16.25 -3.56 9.40
N GLU A 218 17.11 -4.58 9.42
CA GLU A 218 18.04 -4.85 8.30
C GLU A 218 17.37 -5.50 7.09
N ILE A 219 16.24 -6.19 7.30
CA ILE A 219 15.63 -7.08 6.29
C ILE A 219 14.29 -6.55 5.78
N PHE A 220 13.48 -5.92 6.65
CA PHE A 220 12.20 -5.34 6.29
C PHE A 220 12.33 -3.82 6.13
N GLU A 221 12.20 -3.30 4.90
CA GLU A 221 12.09 -1.86 4.69
C GLU A 221 10.72 -1.39 5.22
N LEU A 222 10.69 -0.89 6.44
CA LEU A 222 9.61 -0.05 6.93
C LEU A 222 9.62 1.26 6.13
N ASP A 223 8.46 1.70 5.66
CA ASP A 223 8.31 3.03 5.07
C ASP A 223 8.91 4.07 6.02
N PRO A 224 9.72 5.04 5.55
CA PRO A 224 10.41 6.00 6.42
C PRO A 224 9.48 6.74 7.40
N GLY A 225 8.22 7.00 6.99
CA GLY A 225 7.20 7.63 7.83
C GLY A 225 6.65 6.76 8.98
N LEU A 226 6.97 5.46 9.00
CA LEU A 226 6.54 4.50 10.04
C LEU A 226 7.67 4.15 11.01
N GLN A 227 8.87 4.70 10.82
CA GLN A 227 9.97 4.51 11.75
C GLN A 227 9.76 5.33 13.03
N ASP A 228 9.17 6.53 12.91
CA ASP A 228 8.84 7.39 14.05
C ASP A 228 7.40 7.13 14.55
N PRO A 229 7.21 6.62 15.79
CA PRO A 229 5.88 6.35 16.37
C PRO A 229 5.01 7.60 16.40
N THR A 230 5.63 8.75 16.67
CA THR A 230 4.91 9.98 16.99
C THR A 230 4.17 10.57 15.78
N GLN A 231 4.57 10.20 14.57
CA GLN A 231 3.99 10.72 13.33
C GLN A 231 2.86 9.89 12.76
N ILE A 232 2.66 8.65 13.23
CA ILE A 232 1.62 7.76 12.70
C ILE A 232 0.23 8.33 13.03
N THR A 233 -0.58 8.55 12.00
CA THR A 233 -2.01 8.91 12.12
C THR A 233 -2.91 7.82 11.53
N LYS A 234 -4.21 7.90 11.81
CA LYS A 234 -5.22 7.03 11.18
C LYS A 234 -5.15 7.10 9.65
N ARG A 235 -5.03 8.31 9.11
CA ARG A 235 -4.95 8.56 7.66
C ARG A 235 -3.72 7.91 7.03
N ASP A 236 -2.57 7.90 7.71
CA ASP A 236 -1.36 7.25 7.20
C ASP A 236 -1.54 5.74 7.09
N LEU A 237 -2.17 5.11 8.09
CA LEU A 237 -2.46 3.67 8.08
C LEU A 237 -3.47 3.31 6.97
N GLU A 238 -4.48 4.14 6.76
CA GLU A 238 -5.45 3.96 5.67
C GLU A 238 -4.78 4.12 4.30
N ALA A 239 -3.97 5.16 4.11
CA ALA A 239 -3.23 5.41 2.88
C ALA A 239 -2.23 4.28 2.59
N ARG A 240 -1.56 3.76 3.63
CA ARG A 240 -0.69 2.58 3.51
C ARG A 240 -1.47 1.36 3.07
N ALA A 241 -2.58 1.05 3.74
CA ALA A 241 -3.36 -0.13 3.40
C ALA A 241 -3.96 -0.02 1.99
N GLN A 242 -4.29 1.19 1.52
CA GLN A 242 -4.70 1.43 0.13
C GLN A 242 -3.54 1.22 -0.85
N ASN A 243 -2.34 1.71 -0.53
CA ASN A 243 -1.12 1.49 -1.32
C ASN A 243 -0.78 0.00 -1.44
N GLU A 244 -0.79 -0.73 -0.32
CA GLU A 244 -0.54 -2.18 -0.30
C GLU A 244 -1.56 -2.94 -1.13
N PHE A 245 -2.86 -2.62 -0.98
CA PHE A 245 -3.91 -3.19 -1.81
C PHE A 245 -3.70 -2.89 -3.31
N PHE A 246 -3.42 -1.63 -3.66
CA PHE A 246 -3.19 -1.19 -5.04
C PHE A 246 -2.02 -1.96 -5.67
N ARG A 247 -0.87 -2.00 -4.99
CA ARG A 247 0.33 -2.73 -5.43
C ARG A 247 0.04 -4.21 -5.62
N ALA A 248 -0.63 -4.85 -4.66
CA ALA A 248 -0.96 -6.27 -4.72
C ALA A 248 -1.98 -6.59 -5.83
N PHE A 249 -3.00 -5.75 -5.99
CA PHE A 249 -4.07 -5.94 -6.96
C PHE A 249 -3.55 -5.87 -8.41
N PHE A 250 -2.70 -4.89 -8.71
CA PHE A 250 -2.11 -4.73 -10.04
C PHE A 250 -0.74 -5.43 -10.20
N ARG A 251 -0.18 -6.00 -9.13
CA ARG A 251 1.15 -6.65 -9.08
C ARG A 251 2.30 -5.69 -9.44
N LEU A 252 2.21 -4.46 -8.96
CA LEU A 252 3.16 -3.39 -9.24
C LEU A 252 4.40 -3.46 -8.32
N PRO A 253 5.51 -2.79 -8.68
CA PRO A 253 6.69 -2.69 -7.82
C PRO A 253 6.40 -2.11 -6.43
N ARG A 254 7.13 -2.59 -5.41
CA ARG A 254 6.96 -2.16 -4.01
C ARG A 254 7.17 -0.66 -3.79
N LYS A 255 8.01 -0.02 -4.61
CA LYS A 255 8.30 1.42 -4.55
C LYS A 255 7.14 2.31 -5.03
N GLU A 256 6.15 1.74 -5.70
CA GLU A 256 5.10 2.51 -6.38
C GLU A 256 4.13 3.17 -5.41
N LYS A 257 3.93 4.48 -5.44
CA LYS A 257 2.97 5.17 -4.57
C LYS A 257 1.70 5.54 -5.32
N LEU A 258 0.56 5.15 -4.75
CA LEU A 258 -0.78 5.56 -5.17
C LEU A 258 -1.00 7.03 -4.81
N HIS A 259 -1.42 7.81 -5.80
CA HIS A 259 -1.76 9.23 -5.64
C HIS A 259 -3.25 9.46 -5.61
N GLU A 260 -3.98 8.95 -6.61
CA GLU A 260 -5.41 9.23 -6.77
C GLU A 260 -6.17 7.98 -7.24
N VAL A 261 -7.41 7.87 -6.75
CA VAL A 261 -8.40 6.87 -7.19
C VAL A 261 -9.66 7.60 -7.64
N VAL A 262 -10.00 7.46 -8.92
CA VAL A 262 -11.11 8.18 -9.54
C VAL A 262 -12.09 7.17 -10.13
N ASP A 263 -13.37 7.26 -9.79
CA ASP A 263 -14.41 6.49 -10.47
C ASP A 263 -14.50 6.98 -11.93
N CYS A 264 -14.48 6.04 -12.89
CA CYS A 264 -14.48 6.36 -14.32
C CYS A 264 -15.03 5.20 -15.13
N SER A 265 -15.29 5.43 -16.42
CA SER A 265 -15.61 4.36 -17.36
C SER A 265 -14.61 4.31 -18.51
N LEU A 266 -14.09 3.12 -18.81
CA LEU A 266 -13.09 2.88 -19.87
C LEU A 266 -13.73 2.26 -21.10
N TRP A 267 -13.45 2.80 -22.28
CA TRP A 267 -13.85 2.16 -23.54
C TRP A 267 -13.18 0.78 -23.70
N THR A 268 -13.99 -0.26 -23.83
CA THR A 268 -13.55 -1.65 -24.01
C THR A 268 -13.87 -2.11 -25.43
N PRO A 269 -12.87 -2.30 -26.32
CA PRO A 269 -13.10 -2.61 -27.73
C PRO A 269 -13.88 -3.91 -27.98
N PHE A 270 -13.64 -4.92 -27.14
CA PHE A 270 -14.26 -6.24 -27.25
C PHE A 270 -15.76 -6.25 -26.89
N SER A 271 -16.17 -5.41 -25.93
CA SER A 271 -17.58 -5.23 -25.57
C SER A 271 -18.25 -4.09 -26.33
N ARG A 272 -17.46 -3.24 -27.01
CA ARG A 272 -17.90 -2.02 -27.72
C ARG A 272 -18.74 -1.10 -26.82
N CYS A 273 -18.34 -0.97 -25.56
CA CYS A 273 -18.99 -0.11 -24.58
C CYS A 273 -17.99 0.48 -23.60
N HIS A 274 -18.42 1.52 -22.87
CA HIS A 274 -17.70 2.03 -21.72
C HIS A 274 -17.99 1.14 -20.51
N THR A 275 -16.96 0.45 -20.05
CA THR A 275 -17.03 -0.41 -18.87
C THR A 275 -16.78 0.44 -17.62
N VAL A 276 -17.73 0.43 -16.69
CA VAL A 276 -17.64 1.17 -15.42
C VAL A 276 -16.58 0.57 -14.52
N GLY A 277 -15.77 1.42 -13.90
CA GLY A 277 -14.70 1.00 -13.01
C GLY A 277 -14.04 2.15 -12.27
N ARG A 278 -12.77 1.97 -11.94
CA ARG A 278 -11.93 2.95 -11.26
C ARG A 278 -10.58 3.06 -11.92
N MET A 279 -10.13 4.30 -12.11
CA MET A 279 -8.76 4.63 -12.48
C MET A 279 -7.95 4.82 -11.20
N TYR A 280 -6.75 4.25 -11.19
CA TYR A 280 -5.75 4.39 -10.14
C TYR A 280 -4.52 5.04 -10.77
N THR A 281 -4.05 6.13 -10.19
CA THR A 281 -2.84 6.81 -10.68
C THR A 281 -1.74 6.74 -9.64
N SER A 282 -0.54 6.51 -10.12
CA SER A 282 0.66 6.28 -9.30
C SER A 282 1.87 6.96 -9.93
N ASP A 283 3.03 6.91 -9.27
CA ASP A 283 4.28 7.54 -9.73
C ASP A 283 4.62 7.23 -11.19
N SER A 284 4.46 5.97 -11.59
CA SER A 284 4.91 5.43 -12.88
C SER A 284 3.80 4.72 -13.66
N TYR A 285 2.60 4.55 -13.11
CA TYR A 285 1.50 3.81 -13.77
C TYR A 285 0.15 4.52 -13.70
N ILE A 286 -0.65 4.32 -14.76
CA ILE A 286 -2.10 4.50 -14.79
C ILE A 286 -2.71 3.11 -14.85
N CYS A 287 -3.56 2.75 -13.89
CA CYS A 287 -4.23 1.45 -13.89
C CYS A 287 -5.75 1.63 -13.91
N PHE A 288 -6.46 0.66 -14.47
CA PHE A 288 -7.92 0.61 -14.48
C PHE A 288 -8.40 -0.75 -13.99
N ALA A 289 -9.43 -0.76 -13.15
CA ALA A 289 -10.14 -1.97 -12.75
C ALA A 289 -11.64 -1.78 -12.94
N SER A 290 -12.29 -2.73 -13.62
CA SER A 290 -13.74 -2.76 -13.75
C SER A 290 -14.42 -2.97 -12.39
N LYS A 291 -15.60 -2.37 -12.21
CA LYS A 291 -16.40 -2.52 -10.99
C LYS A 291 -16.84 -3.97 -10.75
N GLU A 292 -17.15 -4.68 -11.84
CA GLU A 292 -17.42 -6.11 -11.80
C GLU A 292 -16.12 -6.90 -11.86
N ASN A 293 -15.93 -7.81 -10.91
CA ASN A 293 -14.70 -8.58 -10.77
C ASN A 293 -14.48 -9.47 -12.00
N GLY A 294 -13.29 -9.38 -12.59
CA GLY A 294 -12.87 -10.22 -13.71
C GLY A 294 -13.28 -9.72 -15.10
N CYS A 295 -14.11 -8.67 -15.19
CA CYS A 295 -14.51 -8.10 -16.48
C CYS A 295 -13.31 -7.51 -17.23
N CYS A 296 -12.58 -6.56 -16.64
CA CYS A 296 -11.45 -5.93 -17.31
C CYS A 296 -10.51 -5.18 -16.36
N ASN A 297 -9.22 -5.50 -16.41
CA ASN A 297 -8.15 -4.71 -15.79
C ASN A 297 -7.14 -4.27 -16.85
N VAL A 298 -6.60 -3.06 -16.72
CA VAL A 298 -5.56 -2.51 -17.60
C VAL A 298 -4.46 -1.88 -16.75
N ILE A 299 -3.21 -2.10 -17.13
CA ILE A 299 -2.03 -1.47 -16.51
C ILE A 299 -1.30 -0.72 -17.61
N ILE A 300 -1.18 0.59 -17.48
CA ILE A 300 -0.54 1.47 -18.46
C ILE A 300 0.67 2.10 -17.79
N PRO A 301 1.89 1.58 -18.01
CA PRO A 301 3.09 2.27 -17.57
C PRO A 301 3.17 3.64 -18.24
N LEU A 302 3.41 4.70 -17.47
CA LEU A 302 3.54 6.07 -17.97
C LEU A 302 4.65 6.18 -19.01
N ARG A 303 5.66 5.31 -18.92
CA ARG A 303 6.71 5.23 -19.92
C ARG A 303 6.20 4.85 -21.32
N GLU A 304 5.12 4.09 -21.42
CA GLU A 304 4.49 3.74 -22.70
C GLU A 304 3.56 4.83 -23.22
N VAL A 305 3.22 5.84 -22.40
CA VAL A 305 2.32 6.93 -22.76
C VAL A 305 3.06 7.97 -23.62
N ILE A 306 2.44 8.34 -24.74
CA ILE A 306 2.91 9.41 -25.64
C ILE A 306 2.19 10.72 -25.33
N SER A 307 0.86 10.68 -25.23
CA SER A 307 0.03 11.85 -24.98
C SER A 307 -1.15 11.53 -24.07
N ILE A 308 -1.57 12.55 -23.32
CA ILE A 308 -2.79 12.55 -22.52
C ILE A 308 -3.57 13.78 -22.96
N GLU A 309 -4.67 13.55 -23.67
CA GLU A 309 -5.43 14.58 -24.36
C GLU A 309 -6.83 14.73 -23.75
N LYS A 310 -7.23 15.98 -23.54
CA LYS A 310 -8.59 16.34 -23.14
C LYS A 310 -9.45 16.45 -24.40
N MET A 311 -10.62 15.83 -24.38
CA MET A 311 -11.60 15.99 -25.46
C MET A 311 -12.76 16.88 -25.05
N GLU A 312 -13.51 17.37 -26.04
CA GLU A 312 -14.72 18.16 -25.83
C GLU A 312 -15.77 17.34 -25.09
N ASP A 313 -16.38 17.98 -24.09
CA ASP A 313 -17.42 17.38 -23.27
C ASP A 313 -18.74 17.31 -24.05
N THR A 314 -19.36 16.14 -24.10
CA THR A 314 -20.67 15.96 -24.75
C THR A 314 -21.60 15.16 -23.85
N SER A 315 -22.91 15.27 -24.04
CA SER A 315 -23.89 14.52 -23.24
C SER A 315 -23.71 13.00 -23.28
N LEU A 316 -23.06 12.47 -24.32
CA LEU A 316 -22.75 11.04 -24.49
C LEU A 316 -21.35 10.66 -24.01
N LEU A 317 -20.44 11.62 -23.90
CA LEU A 317 -19.06 11.44 -23.43
C LEU A 317 -18.78 12.52 -22.38
N PRO A 318 -19.18 12.30 -21.12
CA PRO A 318 -18.93 13.25 -20.04
C PRO A 318 -17.44 13.25 -19.67
N ASN A 319 -16.80 14.42 -19.65
CA ASN A 319 -15.41 14.63 -19.22
C ASN A 319 -14.35 13.64 -19.79
N PRO A 320 -14.23 13.51 -21.13
CA PRO A 320 -13.37 12.51 -21.75
C PRO A 320 -11.87 12.85 -21.68
N ILE A 321 -11.05 11.83 -21.44
CA ILE A 321 -9.59 11.83 -21.60
C ILE A 321 -9.19 10.69 -22.54
N ILE A 322 -8.27 10.96 -23.46
CA ILE A 322 -7.59 9.93 -24.25
C ILE A 322 -6.14 9.81 -23.81
N VAL A 323 -5.73 8.57 -23.48
CA VAL A 323 -4.33 8.21 -23.21
C VAL A 323 -3.80 7.40 -24.38
N SER A 324 -2.88 7.97 -25.16
CA SER A 324 -2.27 7.34 -26.32
C SER A 324 -0.93 6.71 -25.95
N ILE A 325 -0.69 5.46 -26.37
CA ILE A 325 0.54 4.72 -26.07
C ILE A 325 1.37 4.39 -27.32
N ARG A 326 2.65 4.04 -27.12
CA ARG A 326 3.63 3.75 -28.20
C ARG A 326 3.20 2.68 -29.19
N SER A 327 2.40 1.71 -28.76
CA SER A 327 1.85 0.66 -29.64
C SER A 327 0.74 1.15 -30.57
N LYS A 328 0.51 2.47 -30.68
CA LYS A 328 -0.59 3.09 -31.45
C LYS A 328 -1.99 2.72 -30.96
N THR A 329 -2.10 2.25 -29.72
CA THR A 329 -3.37 2.05 -29.03
C THR A 329 -3.71 3.30 -28.23
N ALA A 330 -5.00 3.59 -28.10
CA ALA A 330 -5.50 4.70 -27.29
C ALA A 330 -6.57 4.21 -26.32
N PHE A 331 -6.52 4.68 -25.08
CA PHE A 331 -7.48 4.37 -24.03
C PHE A 331 -8.35 5.59 -23.76
N GLN A 332 -9.67 5.44 -23.97
CA GLN A 332 -10.63 6.50 -23.75
C GLN A 332 -11.32 6.30 -22.40
N PHE A 333 -11.13 7.27 -21.51
CA PHE A 333 -11.79 7.33 -20.21
C PHE A 333 -12.85 8.43 -20.22
N ILE A 334 -13.98 8.18 -19.57
CA ILE A 334 -15.08 9.13 -19.37
C ILE A 334 -15.51 9.15 -17.90
N GLU A 335 -16.40 10.09 -17.56
CA GLU A 335 -17.00 10.26 -16.22
C GLU A 335 -15.98 10.64 -15.13
N LEU A 336 -14.85 11.23 -15.53
CA LEU A 336 -13.79 11.62 -14.62
C LEU A 336 -14.16 12.90 -13.87
N LYS A 337 -14.19 12.82 -12.54
CA LYS A 337 -14.29 13.99 -11.66
C LYS A 337 -12.98 14.77 -11.68
N ASP A 338 -13.08 16.10 -11.60
CA ASP A 338 -11.91 17.01 -11.58
C ASP A 338 -10.89 16.76 -12.70
N ARG A 339 -11.41 16.46 -13.91
CA ARG A 339 -10.66 16.06 -15.09
C ARG A 339 -9.41 16.91 -15.35
N ASP A 340 -9.52 18.23 -15.23
CA ASP A 340 -8.41 19.13 -15.55
C ASP A 340 -7.23 18.97 -14.59
N THR A 341 -7.50 18.91 -13.28
CA THR A 341 -6.49 18.66 -12.25
C THR A 341 -5.84 17.30 -12.43
N LEU A 342 -6.62 16.26 -12.71
CA LEU A 342 -6.13 14.91 -12.98
C LEU A 342 -5.15 14.89 -14.17
N VAL A 343 -5.52 15.56 -15.27
CA VAL A 343 -4.67 15.65 -16.47
C VAL A 343 -3.38 16.39 -16.18
N GLU A 344 -3.43 17.51 -15.47
CA GLU A 344 -2.24 18.28 -15.10
C GLU A 344 -1.27 17.44 -14.26
N ASN A 345 -1.78 16.75 -13.24
CA ASN A 345 -0.99 15.85 -12.39
C ASN A 345 -0.38 14.69 -13.20
N LEU A 346 -1.14 14.08 -14.11
CA LEU A 346 -0.63 13.01 -14.97
C LEU A 346 0.43 13.51 -15.96
N LEU A 347 0.25 14.69 -16.56
CA LEU A 347 1.22 15.30 -17.47
C LEU A 347 2.51 15.68 -16.74
N GLN A 348 2.43 16.13 -15.48
CA GLN A 348 3.60 16.37 -14.65
C GLN A 348 4.39 15.07 -14.42
N ARG A 349 3.73 14.00 -13.95
CA ARG A 349 4.38 12.69 -13.73
C ARG A 349 4.97 12.12 -15.01
N LEU A 350 4.28 12.27 -16.14
CA LEU A 350 4.80 11.85 -17.46
C LEU A 350 6.13 12.57 -17.79
N LYS A 351 6.27 13.85 -17.45
CA LYS A 351 7.54 14.58 -17.62
C LYS A 351 8.63 14.06 -16.69
N GLU A 352 8.31 13.74 -15.44
CA GLU A 352 9.25 13.21 -14.45
C GLU A 352 9.82 11.83 -14.87
N VAL A 353 8.93 10.93 -15.33
CA VAL A 353 9.31 9.61 -15.87
C VAL A 353 10.20 9.73 -17.10
N ASN A 354 9.88 10.68 -18.00
CA ASN A 354 10.69 10.90 -19.21
C ASN A 354 12.05 11.56 -18.90
N SER A 355 12.12 12.44 -17.89
CA SER A 355 13.36 13.13 -17.50
C SER A 355 14.36 12.20 -16.83
N SER A 356 13.87 11.27 -16.00
CA SER A 356 14.70 10.26 -15.31
C SER A 356 15.47 9.37 -16.29
N ASN A 357 14.95 9.19 -17.52
CA ASN A 357 15.62 8.44 -18.58
C ASN A 357 16.80 9.20 -19.23
N SER A 358 16.77 10.55 -19.26
CA SER A 358 17.85 11.34 -19.89
C SER A 358 19.11 11.41 -19.02
N VAL A 359 18.98 11.31 -17.69
CA VAL A 359 20.11 11.44 -16.77
C VAL A 359 21.05 10.23 -16.82
N HIS A 360 20.53 9.02 -17.14
CA HIS A 360 21.38 7.83 -17.26
C HIS A 360 22.18 7.78 -18.57
N CYS A 361 21.67 8.38 -19.66
CA CYS A 361 22.40 8.47 -20.93
C CYS A 361 23.44 9.62 -20.97
N ASN A 362 23.26 10.68 -20.16
CA ASN A 362 24.11 11.87 -20.23
C ASN A 362 25.50 11.70 -19.58
N ASN A 363 25.76 10.64 -18.81
CA ASN A 363 27.09 10.38 -18.26
C ASN A 363 28.10 9.76 -19.24
N LEU A 364 27.70 9.55 -20.51
CA LEU A 364 28.60 9.10 -21.58
C LEU A 364 28.90 10.14 -22.67
N GLN A 365 28.37 11.37 -22.55
CA GLN A 365 28.64 12.44 -23.53
C GLN A 365 28.78 13.82 -22.87
N ASN A 366 29.78 13.98 -21.99
CA ASN A 366 30.26 15.31 -21.63
C ASN A 366 31.47 15.67 -22.51
N ASN A 367 31.17 16.14 -23.72
CA ASN A 367 31.95 17.16 -24.46
C ASN A 367 31.18 17.53 -25.73
N ASN A 368 30.22 18.44 -25.60
CA ASN A 368 30.02 19.60 -26.48
C ASN A 368 28.70 20.30 -26.12
N GLN A 369 28.80 21.53 -25.62
CA GLN A 369 27.69 22.47 -25.50
C GLN A 369 27.13 22.80 -26.89
N VAL A 370 25.82 22.67 -27.10
CA VAL A 370 24.94 23.68 -27.73
C VAL A 370 23.48 23.39 -27.34
N LEU A 371 22.77 24.45 -26.93
CA LEU A 371 21.35 24.52 -26.58
C LEU A 371 20.40 24.18 -27.77
N ILE A 372 19.34 23.43 -27.44
CA ILE A 372 17.94 23.53 -27.91
C ILE A 372 17.68 23.62 -29.42
N SER A 373 17.17 22.51 -29.98
CA SER A 373 15.96 22.54 -30.82
C SER A 373 15.24 21.19 -30.78
N LEU A 374 13.97 21.25 -30.40
CA LEU A 374 13.02 20.16 -30.46
C LEU A 374 12.78 19.73 -31.92
N SER A 375 12.41 18.45 -32.07
CA SER A 375 11.75 17.82 -33.22
C SER A 375 12.66 17.19 -34.29
N LEU A 376 12.41 15.89 -34.52
CA LEU A 376 12.62 15.11 -35.75
C LEU A 376 13.93 14.34 -36.04
N ILE A 377 14.89 14.18 -35.11
CA ILE A 377 16.13 13.42 -35.45
C ILE A 377 16.37 12.14 -34.62
N SER A 378 15.56 11.83 -33.61
CA SER A 378 15.78 10.62 -32.78
C SER A 378 15.39 9.29 -33.46
N LEU A 379 14.86 9.29 -34.68
CA LEU A 379 14.45 8.06 -35.38
C LEU A 379 15.48 7.51 -36.39
N SER A 380 16.62 8.17 -36.63
CA SER A 380 17.61 7.70 -37.64
C SER A 380 18.98 7.28 -37.11
N LEU A 381 19.28 7.47 -35.82
CA LEU A 381 20.62 7.17 -35.28
C LEU A 381 20.75 5.84 -34.51
N CYS A 382 19.67 5.08 -34.32
CA CYS A 382 19.75 3.72 -33.74
C CYS A 382 19.96 2.60 -34.77
N LEU A 383 20.07 2.92 -36.08
CA LEU A 383 20.21 1.90 -37.13
C LEU A 383 21.63 1.77 -37.73
N LEU A 384 22.58 2.63 -37.36
CA LEU A 384 23.95 2.60 -37.90
C LEU A 384 24.99 2.93 -36.82
N SER A 385 25.17 2.01 -35.87
CA SER A 385 26.47 1.85 -35.21
C SER A 385 26.81 0.38 -35.13
N SER A 386 27.53 -0.05 -36.15
CA SER A 386 28.25 -1.31 -36.20
C SER A 386 29.33 -1.32 -35.12
N CYS A 387 28.99 -1.77 -33.91
CA CYS A 387 29.97 -2.21 -32.93
C CYS A 387 30.10 -3.74 -33.00
N SER A 388 30.85 -4.19 -33.99
CA SER A 388 31.43 -5.53 -34.02
C SER A 388 32.55 -5.61 -32.98
N SER A 389 32.31 -6.32 -31.88
CA SER A 389 33.22 -7.30 -31.23
C SER A 389 32.91 -7.55 -29.74
N ILE A 390 31.71 -8.05 -29.42
CA ILE A 390 31.53 -9.09 -28.39
C ILE A 390 30.51 -10.07 -28.99
N SER A 391 30.95 -11.27 -29.35
CA SER A 391 30.08 -12.33 -29.85
C SER A 391 29.25 -12.89 -28.70
N SER A 392 28.12 -12.26 -28.37
CA SER A 392 27.06 -12.87 -27.57
C SER A 392 26.30 -13.85 -28.47
N LEU A 393 26.69 -15.12 -28.39
CA LEU A 393 25.94 -16.23 -28.98
C LEU A 393 24.52 -16.21 -28.39
N SER A 394 23.50 -16.16 -29.26
CA SER A 394 22.08 -16.25 -28.93
C SER A 394 21.75 -17.63 -28.33
N LEU A 395 22.03 -17.81 -27.03
CA LEU A 395 21.78 -19.06 -26.33
C LEU A 395 20.29 -19.43 -26.35
N GLY A 396 19.40 -18.44 -26.36
CA GLY A 396 17.94 -18.66 -26.35
C GLY A 396 17.39 -19.31 -27.64
N ASP A 397 17.91 -18.95 -28.82
CA ASP A 397 17.39 -19.46 -30.09
C ASP A 397 17.78 -20.93 -30.34
N ASP A 398 18.94 -21.36 -29.85
CA ASP A 398 19.39 -22.74 -29.99
C ASP A 398 18.74 -23.69 -28.97
N LEU A 399 18.39 -23.19 -27.78
CA LEU A 399 17.63 -23.95 -26.78
C LEU A 399 16.17 -24.18 -27.18
N TYR A 400 15.55 -23.20 -27.83
CA TYR A 400 14.20 -23.31 -28.38
C TYR A 400 14.03 -24.50 -29.35
N LYS A 401 15.05 -24.79 -30.17
CA LYS A 401 15.05 -25.91 -31.12
C LYS A 401 15.08 -27.28 -30.44
N VAL A 402 15.61 -27.37 -29.22
CA VAL A 402 15.68 -28.63 -28.46
C VAL A 402 14.33 -28.95 -27.82
N LEU A 403 13.64 -27.93 -27.30
CA LEU A 403 12.35 -28.11 -26.59
C LEU A 403 11.17 -28.39 -27.53
N SER A 404 11.15 -27.80 -28.72
CA SER A 404 10.07 -27.97 -29.71
C SER A 404 9.86 -29.40 -30.24
N LYS A 405 10.77 -30.35 -29.93
CA LYS A 405 10.65 -31.77 -30.31
C LYS A 405 9.75 -32.60 -29.38
N THR A 406 9.25 -32.03 -28.28
CA THR A 406 8.64 -32.79 -27.18
C THR A 406 7.11 -32.93 -27.26
N PHE A 407 6.42 -32.19 -28.13
CA PHE A 407 4.95 -32.18 -28.25
C PHE A 407 4.46 -32.39 -29.69
N PRO A 408 3.26 -32.98 -29.91
CA PRO A 408 2.67 -33.10 -31.25
C PRO A 408 2.43 -31.69 -31.85
N PRO A 409 2.94 -31.40 -33.07
CA PRO A 409 2.93 -30.05 -33.63
C PRO A 409 1.51 -29.46 -33.79
N GLU A 410 0.51 -30.32 -34.02
CA GLU A 410 -0.90 -29.92 -34.17
C GLU A 410 -1.49 -29.27 -32.92
N ARG A 411 -1.12 -29.75 -31.72
CA ARG A 411 -1.66 -29.19 -30.46
C ARG A 411 -1.03 -27.86 -30.12
N GLU A 412 0.22 -27.65 -30.50
CA GLU A 412 0.94 -26.41 -30.23
C GLU A 412 0.46 -25.27 -31.14
N GLN A 413 0.24 -25.56 -32.42
CA GLN A 413 -0.34 -24.60 -33.38
C GLN A 413 -1.74 -24.12 -32.97
N ILE A 414 -2.58 -25.01 -32.43
CA ILE A 414 -3.90 -24.63 -31.91
C ILE A 414 -3.76 -23.61 -30.77
N LYS A 415 -2.83 -23.84 -29.83
CA LYS A 415 -2.62 -22.90 -28.74
C LYS A 415 -2.10 -21.56 -29.27
N GLU A 416 -1.15 -21.55 -30.21
CA GLU A 416 -0.64 -20.33 -30.83
C GLU A 416 -1.75 -19.51 -31.49
N SER A 417 -2.62 -20.16 -32.27
CA SER A 417 -3.78 -19.50 -32.89
C SER A 417 -4.71 -18.86 -31.86
N LEU A 418 -5.02 -19.56 -30.76
CA LEU A 418 -5.88 -19.03 -29.70
C LEU A 418 -5.26 -17.80 -29.01
N TRP A 419 -3.93 -17.78 -28.86
CA TRP A 419 -3.22 -16.63 -28.31
C TRP A 419 -3.17 -15.45 -29.29
N ASP A 420 -2.99 -15.70 -30.59
CA ASP A 420 -3.03 -14.65 -31.59
C ASP A 420 -4.42 -14.01 -31.70
N ASP A 421 -5.49 -14.80 -31.69
CA ASP A 421 -6.87 -14.30 -31.62
C ASP A 421 -7.07 -13.41 -30.37
N HIS A 422 -6.53 -13.84 -29.23
CA HIS A 422 -6.57 -13.05 -28.00
C HIS A 422 -5.82 -11.72 -28.13
N PHE A 423 -4.63 -11.72 -28.73
CA PHE A 423 -3.85 -10.50 -28.91
C PHE A 423 -4.51 -9.50 -29.86
N VAL A 424 -5.22 -9.98 -30.88
CA VAL A 424 -5.99 -9.12 -31.79
C VAL A 424 -7.13 -8.42 -31.05
N GLU A 425 -7.83 -9.13 -30.15
CA GLU A 425 -9.00 -8.60 -29.46
C GLU A 425 -8.64 -7.76 -28.21
N TYR A 426 -7.61 -8.17 -27.44
CA TYR A 426 -7.27 -7.61 -26.13
C TYR A 426 -5.93 -6.85 -26.09
N GLY A 427 -5.14 -6.90 -27.16
CA GLY A 427 -3.81 -6.29 -27.23
C GLY A 427 -2.69 -7.24 -26.83
N ARG A 428 -1.46 -6.90 -27.24
CA ARG A 428 -0.25 -7.74 -27.10
C ARG A 428 0.79 -7.22 -26.12
N THR A 429 0.69 -5.95 -25.70
CA THR A 429 1.66 -5.29 -24.83
C THR A 429 1.25 -5.39 -23.36
N VAL A 430 2.08 -4.86 -22.45
CA VAL A 430 1.77 -4.80 -21.01
C VAL A 430 0.42 -4.13 -20.75
N CYS A 431 0.03 -3.20 -21.62
CA CYS A 431 -1.23 -2.46 -21.60
C CYS A 431 -2.44 -3.25 -22.12
N MET A 432 -2.32 -4.56 -22.35
CA MET A 432 -3.45 -5.38 -22.79
C MET A 432 -4.63 -5.34 -21.81
N PHE A 433 -5.83 -5.53 -22.34
CA PHE A 433 -7.04 -5.71 -21.56
C PHE A 433 -7.05 -7.10 -20.91
N ARG A 434 -6.79 -7.16 -19.61
CA ARG A 434 -6.78 -8.41 -18.84
C ARG A 434 -8.19 -8.77 -18.39
N THR A 435 -8.73 -9.84 -18.93
CA THR A 435 -10.09 -10.34 -18.63
C THR A 435 -10.03 -11.77 -18.10
N GLU A 436 -11.16 -12.36 -17.69
CA GLU A 436 -11.18 -13.78 -17.30
C GLU A 436 -10.73 -14.74 -18.41
N LYS A 437 -10.89 -14.34 -19.69
CA LYS A 437 -10.49 -15.16 -20.84
C LYS A 437 -8.99 -15.46 -20.83
N ILE A 438 -8.15 -14.50 -20.45
CA ILE A 438 -6.70 -14.71 -20.42
C ILE A 438 -6.31 -15.76 -19.37
N ARG A 439 -7.03 -15.82 -18.23
CA ARG A 439 -6.80 -16.87 -17.21
C ARG A 439 -7.14 -18.25 -17.74
N LYS A 440 -8.22 -18.37 -18.53
CA LYS A 440 -8.61 -19.61 -19.20
C LYS A 440 -7.55 -20.04 -20.22
N LEU A 441 -7.01 -19.11 -21.02
CA LEU A 441 -5.93 -19.40 -21.97
C LEU A 441 -4.65 -19.87 -21.27
N VAL A 442 -4.25 -19.21 -20.19
CA VAL A 442 -3.11 -19.66 -19.36
C VAL A 442 -3.36 -21.07 -18.81
N ALA A 443 -4.57 -21.36 -18.32
CA ALA A 443 -4.94 -22.68 -17.79
C ALA A 443 -4.98 -23.79 -18.87
N MET A 444 -5.28 -23.44 -20.12
CA MET A 444 -5.18 -24.36 -21.27
C MET A 444 -3.72 -24.63 -21.70
N GLY A 445 -2.78 -23.88 -21.14
CA GLY A 445 -1.35 -23.99 -21.40
C GLY A 445 -0.84 -22.90 -22.33
N ILE A 446 0.31 -22.34 -21.97
CA ILE A 446 1.01 -21.34 -22.77
C ILE A 446 1.88 -22.05 -23.82
N PRO A 447 1.81 -21.66 -25.12
CA PRO A 447 2.73 -22.12 -26.14
C PRO A 447 4.18 -21.90 -25.73
N GLU A 448 5.03 -22.87 -26.01
CA GLU A 448 6.46 -22.84 -25.77
C GLU A 448 7.12 -21.61 -26.41
N SER A 449 6.72 -21.28 -27.65
CA SER A 449 7.17 -20.11 -28.41
C SER A 449 6.84 -18.76 -27.77
N LEU A 450 5.78 -18.72 -26.96
CA LEU A 450 5.29 -17.51 -26.31
C LEU A 450 5.66 -17.44 -24.83
N ARG A 451 6.18 -18.52 -24.24
CA ARG A 451 6.36 -18.64 -22.79
C ARG A 451 7.22 -17.52 -22.20
N GLY A 452 8.44 -17.33 -22.70
CA GLY A 452 9.33 -16.27 -22.20
C GLY A 452 8.75 -14.86 -22.37
N LYS A 453 8.16 -14.59 -23.54
CA LYS A 453 7.53 -13.29 -23.85
C LYS A 453 6.36 -13.00 -22.90
N LEU A 454 5.48 -13.98 -22.69
CA LEU A 454 4.33 -13.83 -21.79
C LEU A 454 4.75 -13.75 -20.32
N TRP A 455 5.82 -14.43 -19.91
CA TRP A 455 6.38 -14.26 -18.57
C TRP A 455 6.87 -12.83 -18.34
N LEU A 456 7.62 -12.25 -19.30
CA LEU A 456 8.06 -10.85 -19.21
C LEU A 456 6.87 -9.89 -19.11
N LEU A 457 5.84 -10.15 -19.93
CA LEU A 457 4.64 -9.35 -20.03
C LEU A 457 3.76 -9.37 -18.77
N PHE A 458 3.50 -10.56 -18.23
CA PHE A 458 2.63 -10.72 -17.07
C PHE A 458 3.31 -10.38 -15.75
N SER A 459 4.63 -10.55 -15.69
CA SER A 459 5.42 -10.04 -14.59
C SER A 459 5.70 -8.55 -14.72
N ASP A 460 5.46 -7.93 -15.88
CA ASP A 460 5.88 -6.54 -16.16
C ASP A 460 7.41 -6.33 -16.07
N ALA A 461 8.19 -7.40 -16.14
CA ALA A 461 9.65 -7.35 -16.22
C ALA A 461 10.14 -6.68 -17.52
N GLU A 462 9.32 -6.67 -18.57
CA GLU A 462 9.60 -5.93 -19.81
C GLU A 462 9.74 -4.42 -19.56
N THR A 463 8.89 -3.84 -18.70
CA THR A 463 8.97 -2.43 -18.32
C THR A 463 10.24 -2.14 -17.52
N ASP A 464 10.60 -3.02 -16.58
CA ASP A 464 11.83 -2.92 -15.80
C ASP A 464 13.08 -2.99 -16.69
N LEU A 465 13.15 -3.99 -17.57
CA LEU A 465 14.20 -4.17 -18.58
C LEU A 465 14.36 -2.89 -19.41
N ALA A 466 13.26 -2.43 -20.01
CA ALA A 466 13.32 -1.28 -20.88
C ALA A 466 13.77 -0.03 -20.10
N SER A 467 13.42 0.10 -18.81
CA SER A 467 13.67 1.31 -18.00
C SER A 467 15.10 1.41 -17.49
N HIS A 468 15.89 0.35 -17.63
CA HIS A 468 17.27 0.32 -17.17
C HIS A 468 18.24 -0.15 -18.27
N PRO A 469 18.37 0.58 -19.41
CA PRO A 469 19.28 0.19 -20.48
C PRO A 469 20.73 0.08 -19.98
N GLY A 470 21.39 -1.06 -20.26
CA GLY A 470 22.78 -1.31 -19.88
C GLY A 470 23.00 -1.65 -18.39
N TYR A 471 21.95 -1.65 -17.57
CA TYR A 471 22.06 -1.91 -16.13
C TYR A 471 22.54 -3.33 -15.82
N TYR A 472 22.01 -4.34 -16.50
CA TYR A 472 22.44 -5.72 -16.32
C TYR A 472 23.91 -5.92 -16.70
N VAL A 473 24.33 -5.36 -17.84
CA VAL A 473 25.72 -5.43 -18.31
C VAL A 473 26.66 -4.83 -17.26
N HIS A 474 26.36 -3.63 -16.77
CA HIS A 474 27.12 -2.99 -15.71
C HIS A 474 27.14 -3.82 -14.41
N LEU A 475 26.02 -4.43 -14.02
CA LEU A 475 25.97 -5.31 -12.85
C LEU A 475 26.86 -6.54 -13.02
N VAL A 476 26.85 -7.18 -14.19
CA VAL A 476 27.73 -8.32 -14.49
C VAL A 476 29.19 -7.88 -14.39
N GLU A 477 29.57 -6.79 -15.04
CA GLU A 477 30.95 -6.27 -15.01
C GLU A 477 31.43 -5.96 -13.59
N THR A 478 30.57 -5.37 -12.77
CA THR A 478 30.91 -4.98 -11.39
C THR A 478 30.82 -6.12 -10.38
N SER A 479 30.07 -7.18 -10.64
CA SER A 479 29.87 -8.29 -9.70
C SER A 479 30.78 -9.48 -9.97
N MET A 480 31.11 -9.74 -11.25
CA MET A 480 31.93 -10.88 -11.64
C MET A 480 33.35 -10.78 -11.06
N GLY A 481 33.87 -11.90 -10.54
CA GLY A 481 35.20 -11.99 -9.95
C GLY A 481 35.30 -11.54 -8.48
N LYS A 482 34.22 -11.03 -7.88
CA LYS A 482 34.15 -10.79 -6.44
C LYS A 482 33.89 -12.10 -5.70
N CYS A 483 34.63 -12.34 -4.62
CA CYS A 483 34.38 -13.48 -3.73
C CYS A 483 33.54 -13.03 -2.53
N CYS A 484 32.35 -13.60 -2.41
CA CYS A 484 31.50 -13.50 -1.23
C CYS A 484 30.78 -14.84 -1.00
N MET A 485 30.11 -14.97 0.15
CA MET A 485 29.34 -16.18 0.50
C MET A 485 28.37 -16.59 -0.61
N ALA A 486 27.64 -15.62 -1.17
CA ALA A 486 26.68 -15.88 -2.25
C ALA A 486 27.35 -16.44 -3.51
N THR A 487 28.51 -15.92 -3.92
CA THR A 487 29.21 -16.43 -5.11
C THR A 487 29.76 -17.84 -4.89
N GLU A 488 30.24 -18.17 -3.69
CA GLU A 488 30.71 -19.53 -3.38
C GLU A 488 29.55 -20.53 -3.38
N GLU A 489 28.39 -20.15 -2.85
CA GLU A 489 27.16 -20.95 -2.90
C GLU A 489 26.67 -21.15 -4.33
N ILE A 490 26.68 -20.09 -5.14
CA ILE A 490 26.33 -20.16 -6.56
C ILE A 490 27.24 -21.18 -7.27
N GLU A 491 28.58 -21.08 -7.15
CA GLU A 491 29.51 -22.00 -7.84
C GLU A 491 29.28 -23.47 -7.49
N ARG A 492 28.96 -23.78 -6.23
CA ARG A 492 28.60 -25.15 -5.81
C ARG A 492 27.31 -25.64 -6.47
N ASP A 493 26.41 -24.73 -6.79
CA ASP A 493 25.07 -25.04 -7.28
C ASP A 493 24.96 -25.13 -8.80
N LEU A 494 25.86 -24.47 -9.55
CA LEU A 494 25.80 -24.40 -11.00
C LEU A 494 25.70 -25.78 -11.67
N HIS A 495 26.61 -26.70 -11.33
CA HIS A 495 26.71 -28.01 -11.98
C HIS A 495 25.63 -29.01 -11.56
N ARG A 496 24.89 -28.72 -10.48
CA ARG A 496 23.74 -29.53 -10.03
C ARG A 496 22.40 -28.96 -10.51
N SER A 497 22.41 -27.89 -11.31
CA SER A 497 21.20 -27.21 -11.78
C SER A 497 20.76 -27.73 -13.15
N LEU A 498 19.67 -28.53 -13.16
CA LEU A 498 19.20 -29.25 -14.35
C LEU A 498 20.33 -30.03 -15.07
N PRO A 499 21.07 -30.91 -14.38
CA PRO A 499 22.29 -31.53 -14.91
C PRO A 499 22.04 -32.40 -16.15
N GLU A 500 20.83 -32.92 -16.31
CA GLU A 500 20.42 -33.74 -17.45
C GLU A 500 20.00 -32.91 -18.68
N HIS A 501 19.83 -31.59 -18.54
CA HIS A 501 19.36 -30.76 -19.63
C HIS A 501 20.55 -30.30 -20.51
N PRO A 502 20.52 -30.50 -21.84
CA PRO A 502 21.66 -30.19 -22.72
C PRO A 502 22.20 -28.76 -22.60
N ALA A 503 21.32 -27.80 -22.32
CA ALA A 503 21.69 -26.39 -22.07
C ALA A 503 22.78 -26.24 -20.99
N PHE A 504 22.64 -26.97 -19.89
CA PHE A 504 23.47 -26.83 -18.69
C PHE A 504 24.58 -27.89 -18.61
N GLN A 505 24.75 -28.68 -19.67
CA GLN A 505 25.94 -29.52 -19.89
C GLN A 505 27.02 -28.80 -20.70
N SER A 506 26.77 -27.53 -21.05
CA SER A 506 27.67 -26.69 -21.86
C SER A 506 28.20 -25.50 -21.05
N GLU A 507 29.46 -25.13 -21.28
CA GLU A 507 30.09 -23.96 -20.63
C GLU A 507 29.30 -22.65 -20.86
N PRO A 508 28.76 -22.36 -22.06
CA PRO A 508 27.94 -21.17 -22.27
C PRO A 508 26.69 -21.09 -21.36
N GLY A 509 25.99 -22.21 -21.17
CA GLY A 509 24.80 -22.25 -20.32
C GLY A 509 25.12 -22.10 -18.84
N ILE A 510 26.17 -22.78 -18.37
CA ILE A 510 26.67 -22.63 -16.99
C ILE A 510 27.17 -21.20 -16.74
N ALA A 511 27.88 -20.60 -17.70
CA ALA A 511 28.36 -19.24 -17.59
C ALA A 511 27.23 -18.20 -17.57
N ALA A 512 26.16 -18.40 -18.37
CA ALA A 512 24.97 -17.55 -18.32
C ALA A 512 24.26 -17.64 -16.96
N LEU A 513 24.07 -18.86 -16.44
CA LEU A 513 23.49 -19.09 -15.11
C LEU A 513 24.29 -18.38 -14.01
N ARG A 514 25.63 -18.51 -14.06
CA ARG A 514 26.55 -17.82 -13.15
C ARG A 514 26.38 -16.31 -13.18
N ARG A 515 26.38 -15.70 -14.37
CA ARG A 515 26.25 -14.25 -14.53
C ARG A 515 24.92 -13.73 -13.99
N VAL A 516 23.81 -14.37 -14.33
CA VAL A 516 22.48 -13.94 -13.86
C VAL A 516 22.36 -14.01 -12.33
N LEU A 517 22.74 -15.15 -11.72
CA LEU A 517 22.66 -15.32 -10.26
C LEU A 517 23.59 -14.35 -9.53
N THR A 518 24.82 -14.18 -10.02
CA THR A 518 25.81 -13.28 -9.41
C THR A 518 25.38 -11.82 -9.52
N ALA A 519 24.87 -11.40 -10.69
CA ALA A 519 24.36 -10.06 -10.89
C ALA A 519 23.15 -9.78 -9.97
N TYR A 520 22.25 -10.75 -9.79
CA TYR A 520 21.12 -10.61 -8.88
C TYR A 520 21.55 -10.48 -7.41
N ALA A 521 22.42 -11.39 -6.95
CA ALA A 521 22.94 -11.35 -5.58
C ALA A 521 23.67 -10.03 -5.28
N HIS A 522 24.34 -9.46 -6.29
CA HIS A 522 24.96 -8.14 -6.17
C HIS A 522 23.94 -6.99 -6.14
N ARG A 523 22.90 -7.07 -6.97
CA ARG A 523 21.82 -6.07 -7.02
C ARG A 523 21.09 -5.94 -5.69
N ASN A 524 20.79 -7.07 -5.06
CA ASN A 524 20.03 -7.10 -3.82
C ASN A 524 20.75 -7.92 -2.76
N PRO A 525 21.78 -7.34 -2.08
CA PRO A 525 22.55 -8.06 -1.08
C PRO A 525 21.73 -8.51 0.14
N LYS A 526 20.55 -7.90 0.38
CA LYS A 526 19.65 -8.29 1.47
C LYS A 526 19.04 -9.67 1.24
N ILE A 527 18.70 -9.99 -0.02
CA ILE A 527 18.24 -11.32 -0.43
C ILE A 527 19.43 -12.21 -0.80
N GLY A 528 20.45 -11.65 -1.44
CA GLY A 528 21.65 -12.36 -1.85
C GLY A 528 21.33 -13.52 -2.80
N TYR A 529 21.71 -14.73 -2.38
CA TYR A 529 21.44 -15.97 -3.09
C TYR A 529 20.78 -16.97 -2.13
N CYS A 530 19.69 -17.59 -2.57
CA CYS A 530 19.00 -18.63 -1.82
C CYS A 530 18.95 -19.93 -2.64
N GLN A 531 19.15 -21.06 -1.95
CA GLN A 531 19.09 -22.39 -2.54
C GLN A 531 17.67 -22.65 -3.07
N SER A 532 17.52 -22.58 -4.40
CA SER A 532 16.32 -22.75 -5.23
C SER A 532 16.39 -21.81 -6.43
N MET A 533 17.05 -20.65 -6.27
CA MET A 533 17.19 -19.64 -7.31
C MET A 533 17.93 -20.18 -8.52
N ASN A 534 18.93 -21.04 -8.33
CA ASN A 534 19.63 -21.73 -9.41
C ASN A 534 18.69 -22.53 -10.33
N ILE A 535 17.78 -23.32 -9.77
CA ILE A 535 16.82 -24.10 -10.56
C ILE A 535 15.82 -23.17 -11.25
N LEU A 536 15.34 -22.14 -10.55
CA LEU A 536 14.44 -21.14 -11.13
C LEU A 536 15.11 -20.43 -12.32
N THR A 537 16.30 -19.87 -12.12
CA THR A 537 17.06 -19.17 -13.17
C THR A 537 17.42 -20.08 -14.33
N SER A 538 17.77 -21.34 -14.06
CA SER A 538 17.97 -22.33 -15.13
C SER A 538 16.73 -22.47 -16.00
N VAL A 539 15.53 -22.59 -15.41
CA VAL A 539 14.27 -22.65 -16.18
C VAL A 539 14.01 -21.35 -16.93
N LEU A 540 14.26 -20.18 -16.33
CA LEU A 540 14.07 -18.89 -17.00
C LEU A 540 14.96 -18.77 -18.25
N LEU A 541 16.23 -19.19 -18.16
CA LEU A 541 17.20 -19.19 -19.26
C LEU A 541 16.83 -20.15 -20.41
N LEU A 542 15.94 -21.12 -20.19
CA LEU A 542 15.44 -21.98 -21.27
C LEU A 542 14.44 -21.26 -22.18
N TYR A 543 13.77 -20.23 -21.69
CA TYR A 543 12.66 -19.57 -22.40
C TYR A 543 12.88 -18.08 -22.67
N ALA A 544 13.88 -17.47 -22.06
CA ALA A 544 14.19 -16.05 -22.18
C ALA A 544 15.68 -15.81 -22.46
N LYS A 545 16.00 -14.65 -23.03
CA LYS A 545 17.40 -14.22 -23.16
C LYS A 545 18.01 -13.99 -21.77
N GLU A 546 19.34 -13.94 -21.69
CA GLU A 546 20.05 -13.82 -20.41
C GLU A 546 19.61 -12.61 -19.57
N GLU A 547 19.57 -11.41 -20.17
CA GLU A 547 19.11 -10.20 -19.47
C GLU A 547 17.62 -10.25 -19.12
N GLU A 548 16.79 -10.80 -20.02
CA GLU A 548 15.36 -11.01 -19.77
C GLU A 548 15.15 -11.96 -18.57
N ALA A 549 15.93 -13.04 -18.48
CA ALA A 549 15.91 -13.98 -17.37
C ALA A 549 16.33 -13.32 -16.05
N PHE A 550 17.29 -12.38 -16.08
CA PHE A 550 17.63 -11.57 -14.92
C PHE A 550 16.45 -10.73 -14.44
N TRP A 551 15.75 -10.01 -15.32
CA TRP A 551 14.59 -9.21 -14.91
C TRP A 551 13.39 -10.05 -14.47
N LEU A 552 13.21 -11.24 -15.05
CA LEU A 552 12.23 -12.22 -14.57
C LEU A 552 12.57 -12.70 -13.16
N LEU A 553 13.85 -12.97 -12.88
CA LEU A 553 14.31 -13.34 -11.53
C LEU A 553 14.04 -12.21 -10.54
N VAL A 554 14.35 -10.97 -10.92
CA VAL A 554 14.04 -9.77 -10.11
C VAL A 554 12.54 -9.69 -9.82
N ALA A 555 11.68 -9.85 -10.82
CA ALA A 555 10.24 -9.81 -10.62
C ALA A 555 9.73 -10.93 -9.69
N VAL A 556 10.24 -12.15 -9.84
CA VAL A 556 9.85 -13.27 -8.98
C VAL A 556 10.29 -13.04 -7.54
N CYS A 557 11.56 -12.70 -7.32
CA CYS A 557 12.14 -12.61 -5.99
C CYS A 557 11.77 -11.31 -5.24
N GLU A 558 11.55 -10.18 -5.93
CA GLU A 558 11.28 -8.90 -5.27
C GLU A 558 9.80 -8.50 -5.28
N ARG A 559 8.99 -9.01 -6.22
CA ARG A 559 7.57 -8.61 -6.38
C ARG A 559 6.59 -9.74 -6.14
N MET A 560 6.82 -10.93 -6.69
CA MET A 560 5.85 -12.03 -6.60
C MET A 560 5.97 -12.83 -5.30
N LEU A 561 7.20 -13.13 -4.88
CA LEU A 561 7.49 -13.99 -3.72
C LEU A 561 8.55 -13.34 -2.79
N PRO A 562 8.33 -12.09 -2.34
CA PRO A 562 9.35 -11.34 -1.63
C PRO A 562 9.76 -11.91 -0.26
N ASP A 563 8.88 -12.68 0.37
CA ASP A 563 9.14 -13.26 1.70
C ASP A 563 9.69 -14.69 1.61
N TYR A 564 9.60 -15.34 0.43
CA TYR A 564 10.02 -16.74 0.25
C TYR A 564 11.53 -16.89 0.14
N PHE A 565 12.19 -15.99 -0.61
CA PHE A 565 13.64 -16.04 -0.84
C PHE A 565 14.45 -15.35 0.27
N ASN A 566 13.76 -14.90 1.33
CA ASN A 566 14.38 -14.21 2.44
C ASN A 566 15.06 -15.23 3.38
N HIS A 567 16.28 -14.95 3.85
CA HIS A 567 17.11 -15.88 4.64
C HIS A 567 16.51 -16.25 6.01
N ARG A 568 15.42 -15.61 6.43
CA ARG A 568 14.70 -15.89 7.68
C ARG A 568 13.25 -16.33 7.38
N VAL A 569 13.10 -17.46 6.68
CA VAL A 569 11.80 -18.13 6.60
C VAL A 569 11.37 -18.49 8.03
N ILE A 570 10.50 -17.67 8.62
CA ILE A 570 9.80 -18.00 9.86
C ILE A 570 8.76 -19.05 9.44
N GLY A 571 9.09 -20.31 9.68
CA GLY A 571 8.15 -21.44 9.58
C GLY A 571 7.14 -21.44 10.72
#